data_AF-A0A2S6URV7-F1
#
_entry.id   AF-A0A2S6URV7-F1
#
_cell.length_a   1.000
_cell.length_b   1.000
_cell.length_c   1.000
_cell.angle_alpha   90.00
_cell.angle_beta   90.00
_cell.angle_gamma   90.00
#
_symmetry.space_group_name_H-M   'P 1'
#
loop_
_entity.id
_entity.type
_entity.pdbx_description
1 polymer ?
#
loop_
_entity_poly.entity_id
_entity_poly.type
_entity_poly.pdbx_seq_one_letter_code
_entity_poly.pdbx_strand_id
1 'polypeptide(L)' 'MKMTLKEINEEIRNYPTPIVGCDTHFNCLLEERRRLQTLINKMKTKKKKLDDDSRH' A
#
# COMPACT_ATOMS: atom_id res chain seq x y z
N MET A 1 -5.03 -14.56 3.16
CA MET A 1 -3.63 -14.22 3.48
C MET A 1 -3.50 -12.71 3.53
N LYS A 2 -2.77 -12.14 4.51
CA LYS A 2 -2.45 -10.71 4.56
C LYS A 2 -1.03 -10.54 4.02
N MET A 3 -0.87 -9.93 2.85
CA MET A 3 0.45 -9.62 2.29
C MET A 3 0.91 -8.23 2.77
N THR A 4 2.21 -8.08 2.97
CA THR A 4 2.83 -6.78 3.25
C THR A 4 2.97 -5.95 1.98
N LEU A 5 3.18 -4.63 2.14
CA LEU A 5 3.40 -3.74 0.99
C LEU A 5 4.63 -4.16 0.17
N LYS A 6 5.64 -4.75 0.81
CA LYS A 6 6.83 -5.26 0.13
C LYS A 6 6.47 -6.45 -0.76
N GLU A 7 5.79 -7.44 -0.20
CA GLU A 7 5.37 -8.64 -0.93
C GLU A 7 4.45 -8.31 -2.11
N ILE A 8 3.49 -7.39 -1.93
CA ILE A 8 2.61 -6.96 -3.03
C ILE A 8 3.40 -6.27 -4.15
N ASN A 9 4.40 -5.45 -3.82
CA ASN A 9 5.25 -4.83 -4.84
C ASN A 9 6.13 -5.85 -5.56
N GLU A 10 6.61 -6.88 -4.87
CA GLU A 10 7.36 -7.99 -5.48
C GLU A 10 6.46 -8.82 -6.40
N GLU A 11 5.23 -9.11 -5.99
CA GLU A 11 4.26 -9.83 -6.79
C GLU A 11 3.86 -9.05 -8.06
N ILE A 12 3.58 -7.75 -7.94
CA ILE A 12 3.30 -6.87 -9.09
C ILE A 12 4.50 -6.82 -10.05
N ARG A 13 5.74 -6.78 -9.53
CA ARG A 13 6.96 -6.69 -10.35
C ARG A 13 7.21 -7.98 -11.13
N ASN A 14 6.96 -9.12 -10.51
CA ASN A 14 7.13 -10.43 -11.12
C ASN A 14 5.86 -10.91 -11.86
N TYR A 15 4.81 -10.08 -11.90
CA TYR A 15 3.55 -10.44 -12.51
C TYR A 15 3.71 -10.51 -14.04
N PRO A 16 3.24 -11.58 -14.71
CA PRO A 16 3.25 -11.65 -16.16
C PRO A 16 2.44 -10.51 -16.76
N THR A 17 2.69 -10.12 -18.01
CA THR A 17 2.01 -8.98 -18.66
C THR A 17 0.49 -9.06 -18.46
N PRO A 18 -0.11 -8.16 -17.66
CA PRO A 18 -1.51 -8.29 -17.29
C PRO A 18 -2.41 -7.91 -18.46
N ILE A 19 -3.52 -8.63 -18.62
CA ILE A 19 -4.56 -8.25 -19.57
C ILE A 19 -5.37 -7.14 -18.92
N VAL A 20 -5.13 -5.91 -19.37
CA VAL A 20 -5.79 -4.70 -18.85
C VAL A 20 -7.30 -4.90 -18.81
N GLY A 21 -7.90 -4.69 -17.63
CA GLY A 21 -9.35 -4.78 -17.42
C GLY A 21 -9.92 -6.19 -17.24
N CYS A 22 -9.15 -7.25 -17.53
CA CYS A 22 -9.57 -8.64 -17.32
C CYS A 22 -8.84 -9.29 -16.13
N ASP A 23 -7.61 -8.85 -15.87
CA ASP A 23 -6.75 -9.43 -14.84
C ASP A 23 -7.16 -8.98 -13.43
N THR A 24 -8.19 -9.65 -12.92
CA THR A 24 -8.80 -9.35 -11.62
C THR A 24 -7.78 -9.48 -10.48
N HIS A 25 -6.86 -10.44 -10.58
CA HIS A 25 -5.81 -10.62 -9.57
C HIS A 25 -4.85 -9.43 -9.59
N PHE A 26 -4.37 -9.01 -10.77
CA PHE A 26 -3.52 -7.82 -10.86
C PHE A 26 -4.21 -6.56 -10.33
N ASN A 27 -5.51 -6.39 -10.65
CA ASN A 27 -6.31 -5.28 -10.14
C ASN A 27 -6.40 -5.29 -8.60
N CYS A 28 -6.64 -6.47 -8.01
CA CYS A 28 -6.67 -6.65 -6.56
C CYS A 28 -5.33 -6.26 -5.90
N LEU A 29 -4.19 -6.64 -6.51
CA LEU A 29 -2.86 -6.26 -6.01
C LEU A 29 -2.64 -4.75 -6.03
N LEU A 30 -3.06 -4.08 -7.09
CA LEU A 30 -2.98 -2.62 -7.20
C LEU A 30 -3.84 -1.92 -6.13
N GLU A 31 -5.05 -2.39 -5.91
CA GLU A 31 -5.93 -1.87 -4.87
C GLU A 31 -5.34 -2.04 -3.48
N GLU A 32 -4.82 -3.24 -3.18
CA GLU A 32 -4.26 -3.53 -1.86
C GLU A 32 -2.98 -2.74 -1.60
N ARG A 33 -2.12 -2.59 -2.62
CA ARG A 33 -0.97 -1.68 -2.58
C ARG A 33 -1.40 -0.26 -2.21
N ARG A 34 -2.44 0.27 -2.87
CA ARG A 34 -2.96 1.63 -2.61
C ARG A 34 -3.49 1.78 -1.19
N ARG A 35 -4.22 0.77 -0.68
CA ARG A 35 -4.74 0.74 0.69
C ARG A 35 -3.60 0.77 1.71
N LEU A 36 -2.61 -0.12 1.57
CA LEU A 36 -1.46 -0.18 2.48
C LEU A 36 -0.61 1.08 2.45
N GLN A 37 -0.36 1.66 1.27
CA GLN A 37 0.34 2.94 1.16
C GLN A 37 -0.40 4.07 1.88
N THR A 38 -1.73 4.11 1.74
CA THR A 38 -2.56 5.10 2.44
C THR A 38 -2.51 4.91 3.95
N LEU A 39 -2.55 3.66 4.44
CA LEU A 39 -2.45 3.34 5.87
C LEU A 39 -1.07 3.75 6.43
N ILE A 40 0.01 3.41 5.74
CA ILE A 40 1.37 3.78 6.13
C ILE A 40 1.52 5.30 6.14
N ASN A 41 1.00 6.00 5.13
CA ASN A 41 1.06 7.47 5.09
C ASN A 41 0.27 8.09 6.26
N LYS A 42 -0.94 7.57 6.55
CA LYS A 42 -1.74 7.99 7.71
C LYS A 42 -0.99 7.78 9.02
N MET A 43 -0.32 6.64 9.19
CA MET A 43 0.49 6.35 10.39
C MET A 43 1.68 7.32 10.51
N LYS A 44 2.37 7.62 9.41
CA LYS A 44 3.46 8.62 9.38
C LYS A 44 2.97 10.02 9.75
N THR A 45 1.81 10.44 9.24
CA THR A 45 1.22 11.75 9.57
C THR A 45 0.70 11.84 11.00
N LYS A 46 0.19 10.75 11.59
CA LYS A 46 -0.23 10.73 13.00
C LYS A 46 0.94 10.88 13.96
N LYS A 47 2.12 10.35 13.60
CA LYS A 47 3.33 10.51 14.41
C LYS A 47 3.73 11.98 14.52
N LYS A 48 3.67 12.71 13.39
CA LYS A 48 4.00 14.15 13.30
C LYS A 48 3.12 15.07 14.17
N LYS A 49 1.88 14.68 14.48
CA LYS A 49 0.98 15.47 15.36
C LYS A 49 1.23 15.27 16.85
N LEU A 50 1.86 14.16 17.25
CA LEU A 50 2.25 13.95 18.66
C LEU A 50 3.56 14.69 19.01
N ASP A 51 4.40 14.97 18.02
CA ASP A 51 5.65 15.70 18.23
C ASP A 51 5.44 17.22 18.40
N ASP A 52 4.32 17.76 17.90
CA ASP A 52 4.01 19.20 17.92
C ASP A 52 3.24 19.65 19.18
N ASP A 53 2.47 18.74 19.81
CA ASP A 53 1.66 19.03 21.01
C ASP A 53 2.48 19.05 22.32
N SER A 54 3.74 18.58 22.30
CA SER A 54 4.65 18.61 23.45
C SER A 54 5.41 19.94 23.62
N ARG A 55 5.12 20.96 22.79
CA ARG A 55 5.83 22.25 22.79
C ARG A 55 5.00 23.45 23.25
N HIS A 56 3.80 23.22 23.79
CA HIS A 56 2.98 24.27 24.40
C HIS A 56 3.01 24.20 25.92
#